data_AF-A0AAE9SUY7-F1
#
_entry.id   AF-A0AAE9SUY7-F1
#
_cell.length_a   1.000
_cell.length_b   1.000
_cell.length_c   1.000
_cell.angle_alpha   90.00
_cell.angle_beta   90.00
_cell.angle_gamma   90.00
#
_symmetry.space_group_name_H-M   'P 1'
#
loop_
_entity.id
_entity.type
_entity.pdbx_description
1 polymer ?
#
loop_
_entity_poly.entity_id
_entity_poly.type
_entity_poly.pdbx_seq_one_letter_code
_entity_poly.pdbx_strand_id
1 'polypeptide(L)'
;MSLLLAPLQRPQFGSVAALAVSLICVVAIVWSVGSTDRVTYLGPDHGQRQTITEVRLKTLPEGSYVIERGAIYKAMQAGCRYDLNYSPEFGRRVTDRQRTKYIRSAVLVDCPSS
;
A
#
# COMPACT_ATOMS: atom_id res chain seq x y z
N MET A 1 -22.15 4.05 64.43
CA MET A 1 -22.64 3.16 63.35
C MET A 1 -22.00 3.65 62.05
N SER A 2 -20.95 2.98 61.59
CA SER A 2 -20.18 3.38 60.40
C SER A 2 -20.82 2.78 59.15
N LEU A 3 -21.33 3.62 58.25
CA LEU A 3 -21.79 3.20 56.93
C LEU A 3 -20.58 3.11 55.99
N LEU A 4 -20.20 1.87 55.69
CA LEU A 4 -19.19 1.52 54.69
C LEU A 4 -19.66 2.01 53.31
N LEU A 5 -18.94 2.98 52.73
CA LEU A 5 -19.05 3.28 51.30
C LEU A 5 -18.47 2.09 50.52
N ALA A 6 -19.33 1.35 49.82
CA ALA A 6 -18.90 0.40 48.80
C ALA A 6 -18.23 1.19 47.65
N PRO A 7 -17.01 0.83 47.22
CA PRO A 7 -16.44 1.44 46.03
C PRO A 7 -17.23 0.95 44.81
N LEU A 8 -17.86 1.89 44.10
CA LEU A 8 -18.38 1.68 42.75
C LEU A 8 -17.23 1.22 41.86
N GLN A 9 -17.13 -0.09 41.65
CA GLN A 9 -16.23 -0.70 40.70
C GLN A 9 -16.67 -0.22 39.31
N ARG A 10 -16.06 0.86 38.82
CA ARG A 10 -16.32 1.40 37.48
C ARG A 10 -16.09 0.27 36.47
N PRO A 11 -17.02 0.06 35.53
CA PRO A 11 -16.86 -1.01 34.57
C PRO A 11 -15.59 -0.79 33.74
N GLN A 12 -14.70 -1.79 33.73
CA GLN A 12 -13.45 -1.80 32.95
C GLN A 12 -13.68 -1.73 31.42
N PHE A 13 -14.93 -1.66 30.96
CA PHE A 13 -15.32 -1.59 29.55
C PHE A 13 -14.77 -0.36 28.81
N GLY A 14 -14.53 0.76 29.50
CA GLY A 14 -13.96 1.95 28.87
C GLY A 14 -12.53 1.73 28.35
N SER A 15 -11.71 1.03 29.11
CA SER A 15 -10.31 0.75 28.76
C SER A 15 -10.21 -0.26 27.61
N VAL A 16 -11.07 -1.28 27.61
CA VAL A 16 -11.12 -2.31 26.56
C VAL A 16 -11.64 -1.73 25.24
N ALA A 17 -12.68 -0.90 25.29
CA ALA A 17 -13.20 -0.22 24.10
C ALA A 17 -12.18 0.78 23.52
N ALA A 18 -11.49 1.55 24.36
CA ALA A 18 -10.45 2.47 23.92
C ALA A 18 -9.27 1.72 23.26
N LEU A 19 -8.85 0.59 23.82
CA LEU A 19 -7.83 -0.27 23.22
C LEU A 19 -8.26 -0.84 21.87
N ALA A 20 -9.50 -1.32 21.76
CA ALA A 20 -10.03 -1.86 20.51
C ALA A 20 -10.10 -0.79 19.41
N VAL A 21 -10.60 0.40 19.73
CA VAL A 21 -10.65 1.53 18.78
C VAL A 21 -9.23 1.95 18.37
N SER A 22 -8.29 2.05 19.32
CA SER A 22 -6.90 2.37 19.02
C SER A 22 -6.26 1.35 18.09
N LEU A 23 -6.49 0.05 18.30
CA LEU A 23 -5.99 -1.02 17.44
C LEU A 23 -6.56 -0.92 16.02
N ILE A 24 -7.87 -0.68 15.89
CA ILE A 24 -8.53 -0.49 14.60
C ILE A 24 -7.95 0.74 13.87
N CYS A 25 -7.74 1.85 14.58
CA CYS A 25 -7.13 3.04 13.99
C CYS A 25 -5.70 2.79 13.52
N VAL A 26 -4.86 2.10 14.31
CA VAL A 26 -3.49 1.74 13.91
C VAL A 26 -3.50 0.85 12.68
N VAL A 27 -4.39 -0.14 12.63
CA VAL A 27 -4.56 -1.00 11.45
C VAL A 27 -4.99 -0.16 10.25
N ALA A 28 -5.98 0.71 10.39
CA ALA A 28 -6.44 1.57 9.31
C ALA A 28 -5.33 2.49 8.77
N ILE A 29 -4.49 3.05 9.65
CA ILE A 29 -3.34 3.90 9.26
C ILE A 29 -2.32 3.05 8.49
N VAL A 30 -1.93 1.89 9.02
CA VAL A 30 -0.96 0.99 8.34
C VAL A 30 -1.47 0.55 6.96
N TRP A 31 -2.77 0.27 6.83
CA TRP A 31 -3.41 -0.03 5.54
C TRP A 31 -3.45 1.16 4.58
N SER A 32 -3.50 2.38 5.13
CA SER A 32 -3.50 3.61 4.34
C SER A 32 -2.12 3.98 3.83
N VAL A 33 -1.05 3.62 4.57
CA VAL A 33 0.33 3.99 4.21
C VAL A 33 0.82 3.24 2.96
N GLY A 34 0.23 2.10 2.63
CA GLY A 34 0.67 1.32 1.48
C GLY A 34 2.10 0.79 1.65
N SER A 35 2.61 0.04 0.68
CA SER A 35 4.05 -0.14 0.52
C SER A 35 4.51 0.64 -0.69
N THR A 36 5.71 1.20 -0.63
CA THR A 36 6.23 2.06 -1.70
C THR A 36 7.57 1.52 -2.20
N ASP A 37 7.67 1.32 -3.51
CA ASP A 37 8.92 0.97 -4.18
C ASP A 37 9.35 2.12 -5.10
N ARG A 38 10.61 2.52 -5.00
CA ARG A 38 11.22 3.48 -5.92
C ARG A 38 11.80 2.75 -7.12
N VAL A 39 11.27 3.01 -8.30
CA VAL A 39 11.70 2.36 -9.54
C VAL A 39 11.75 3.32 -10.72
N THR A 40 12.58 3.02 -11.70
CA THR A 40 12.56 3.65 -13.01
C THR A 40 11.55 2.93 -13.88
N TYR A 41 10.59 3.66 -14.44
CA TYR A 41 9.60 3.11 -15.36
C TYR A 41 10.21 2.98 -16.76
N LEU A 42 10.20 1.78 -17.34
CA LEU A 42 10.79 1.49 -18.64
C LEU A 42 9.76 1.29 -19.76
N GLY A 43 8.47 1.54 -19.47
CA GLY A 43 7.38 1.27 -20.39
C GLY A 43 6.55 0.03 -20.02
N PRO A 44 5.50 -0.26 -20.80
CA PRO A 44 4.72 -1.49 -20.62
C PRO A 44 5.59 -2.73 -20.87
N ASP A 45 5.37 -3.78 -20.07
CA ASP A 45 6.03 -5.06 -20.30
C ASP A 45 5.33 -5.81 -21.45
N HIS A 46 5.94 -5.77 -22.62
CA HIS A 46 5.46 -6.46 -23.82
C HIS A 46 5.73 -7.97 -23.79
N GLY A 47 6.57 -8.47 -22.87
CA GLY A 47 6.85 -9.89 -22.70
C GLY A 47 5.79 -10.62 -21.86
N GLN A 48 4.85 -9.89 -21.27
CA GLN A 48 3.82 -10.40 -20.38
C GLN A 48 2.42 -10.13 -20.93
N ARG A 49 1.46 -10.98 -20.55
CA ARG A 49 0.06 -10.85 -20.98
C ARG A 49 -0.55 -9.59 -20.34
N GLN A 50 -0.91 -8.63 -21.17
CA GLN A 50 -1.67 -7.44 -20.76
C GLN A 50 -3.17 -7.73 -20.86
N THR A 51 -3.96 -7.11 -19.99
CA THR A 51 -5.42 -7.18 -20.09
C THR A 51 -5.96 -5.87 -20.68
N ILE A 52 -7.26 -5.85 -20.97
CA ILE A 52 -7.95 -4.66 -21.45
C ILE A 52 -7.95 -3.56 -20.37
N THR A 53 -8.03 -3.96 -19.10
CA THR A 53 -8.14 -3.05 -17.96
C THR A 53 -6.80 -2.74 -17.29
N GLU A 54 -5.81 -3.62 -17.40
CA GLU A 54 -4.55 -3.53 -16.66
C GLU A 54 -3.32 -3.69 -17.56
N VAL A 55 -2.22 -3.07 -17.14
CA VAL A 55 -0.92 -3.09 -17.80
C VAL A 55 0.14 -3.53 -16.79
N ARG A 56 0.96 -4.51 -17.19
CA ARG A 56 2.19 -4.87 -16.49
C ARG A 56 3.28 -3.87 -16.84
N LEU A 57 4.00 -3.39 -15.84
CA LEU A 57 5.06 -2.39 -16.03
C LEU A 57 6.43 -3.05 -16.03
N LYS A 58 7.27 -2.65 -16.99
CA LYS A 58 8.70 -2.95 -16.97
C LYS A 58 9.40 -1.87 -16.14
N THR A 59 10.22 -2.29 -15.18
CA THR A 59 10.81 -1.39 -14.18
C THR A 59 12.28 -1.73 -13.90
N LEU A 60 13.03 -0.76 -13.38
CA LEU A 60 14.38 -0.95 -12.83
C LEU A 60 14.45 -0.37 -11.40
N PRO A 61 14.78 -1.17 -10.36
CA PRO A 61 15.02 -2.63 -10.39
C PRO A 61 13.78 -3.40 -10.85
N GLU A 62 13.99 -4.60 -11.42
CA GLU A 62 12.91 -5.45 -11.92
C GLU A 62 11.97 -5.89 -10.79
N GLY A 63 10.67 -5.67 -11.00
CA GLY A 63 9.61 -6.17 -10.13
C GLY A 63 8.31 -6.42 -10.89
N SER A 64 7.44 -7.24 -10.31
CA SER A 64 6.13 -7.57 -10.90
C SER A 64 5.10 -6.53 -10.47
N TYR A 65 4.92 -5.49 -11.28
CA TYR A 65 3.94 -4.43 -11.00
C TYR A 65 2.83 -4.41 -12.04
N VAL A 66 1.61 -4.18 -11.59
CA VAL A 66 0.41 -4.04 -12.42
C VAL A 66 -0.29 -2.73 -12.07
N ILE A 67 -0.75 -2.02 -13.09
CA ILE A 67 -1.52 -0.78 -12.94
C ILE A 67 -2.74 -0.81 -13.87
N GLU A 68 -3.83 -0.19 -13.47
CA GLU A 68 -4.98 0.01 -14.34
C GLU A 68 -4.64 0.97 -15.50
N ARG A 69 -5.29 0.80 -16.67
CA ARG A 69 -5.20 1.71 -17.82
C ARG A 69 -5.93 3.04 -17.60
N GLY A 70 -5.77 3.62 -16.42
CA GLY A 70 -6.38 4.86 -15.97
C GLY A 70 -5.48 6.08 -16.15
N ALA A 71 -5.85 7.17 -15.46
CA ALA A 71 -5.13 8.44 -15.52
C ALA A 71 -3.69 8.33 -15.01
N ILE A 72 -3.44 7.52 -13.98
CA ILE A 72 -2.11 7.33 -13.39
C ILE A 72 -1.16 6.75 -14.44
N TYR A 73 -1.53 5.63 -15.08
CA TYR A 73 -0.72 5.02 -16.14
C TYR A 73 -0.45 5.99 -17.31
N LYS A 74 -1.48 6.72 -17.75
CA LYS A 74 -1.35 7.69 -18.86
C LYS A 74 -0.43 8.86 -18.54
N ALA A 75 -0.25 9.20 -17.27
CA ALA A 75 0.65 10.26 -16.82
C ALA A 75 2.10 9.78 -16.63
N MET A 76 2.35 8.47 -16.67
CA MET A 76 3.69 7.92 -16.52
C MET A 76 4.49 8.03 -17.82
N GLN A 77 5.75 8.43 -17.70
CA GLN A 77 6.68 8.57 -18.82
C GLN A 77 7.85 7.61 -18.66
N ALA A 78 8.15 6.85 -19.72
CA ALA A 78 9.27 5.94 -19.74
C ALA A 78 10.60 6.70 -19.58
N GLY A 79 11.52 6.13 -18.81
CA GLY A 79 12.79 6.73 -18.42
C GLY A 79 12.75 7.52 -17.12
N CYS A 80 11.56 7.85 -16.59
CA CYS A 80 11.43 8.57 -15.33
C CYS A 80 11.38 7.63 -14.12
N ARG A 81 11.82 8.15 -12.97
CA ARG A 81 11.79 7.46 -11.68
C ARG A 81 10.55 7.85 -10.88
N TYR A 82 9.86 6.84 -10.37
CA TYR A 82 8.62 6.97 -9.62
C TYR A 82 8.70 6.23 -8.29
N ASP A 83 8.03 6.80 -7.29
CA ASP A 83 7.65 6.09 -6.07
C ASP A 83 6.28 5.46 -6.33
N LEU A 84 6.26 4.13 -6.51
CA LEU A 84 5.06 3.35 -6.78
C LEU A 84 4.46 2.87 -5.47
N ASN A 85 3.27 3.35 -5.12
CA ASN A 85 2.55 2.91 -3.96
C ASN A 85 1.58 1.77 -4.34
N TYR A 86 1.62 0.68 -3.57
CA TYR A 86 0.80 -0.51 -3.77
C TYR A 86 0.26 -1.05 -2.44
N SER A 87 -0.79 -1.86 -2.53
CA SER A 87 -1.38 -2.51 -1.35
C SER A 87 -0.36 -3.45 -0.67
N PRO A 88 -0.09 -3.33 0.64
CA PRO A 88 0.66 -4.34 1.36
C PRO A 88 -0.22 -5.59 1.44
N GLU A 89 0.22 -6.69 0.85
CA GLU A 89 -0.51 -7.94 0.97
C GLU A 89 -0.07 -8.72 2.23
N PHE A 90 -1.00 -8.97 3.15
CA PHE A 90 -0.79 -9.83 4.32
C PHE A 90 -0.85 -11.32 3.93
N GLY A 91 0.17 -12.12 4.29
CA GLY A 91 0.22 -13.56 4.00
C GLY A 91 1.64 -14.14 3.89
N ARG A 92 1.76 -15.45 3.61
CA ARG A 92 3.05 -16.16 3.44
C ARG A 92 3.95 -15.40 2.46
N ARG A 93 5.22 -15.21 2.83
CA ARG A 93 6.28 -14.59 2.01
C ARG A 93 6.47 -15.38 0.72
N VAL A 94 5.77 -14.99 -0.34
CA VAL A 94 6.16 -15.33 -1.71
C VAL A 94 7.31 -14.39 -2.06
N THR A 95 8.38 -14.90 -2.65
CA THR A 95 9.54 -14.10 -3.06
C THR A 95 9.09 -12.85 -3.83
N ASP A 96 9.59 -11.66 -3.45
CA ASP A 96 9.11 -10.36 -3.94
C ASP A 96 9.08 -10.22 -5.47
N ARG A 97 9.91 -11.00 -6.18
CA ARG A 97 9.96 -11.04 -7.65
C ARG A 97 8.76 -11.75 -8.30
N GLN A 98 8.11 -12.67 -7.59
CA GLN A 98 6.98 -13.46 -8.11
C GLN A 98 5.62 -12.88 -7.71
N ARG A 99 5.59 -11.94 -6.76
CA ARG A 99 4.36 -11.37 -6.23
C ARG A 99 3.93 -10.18 -7.07
N THR A 100 2.73 -10.25 -7.65
CA THR A 100 2.18 -9.16 -8.47
C THR A 100 1.70 -8.03 -7.55
N LYS A 101 2.33 -6.85 -7.66
CA LYS A 101 2.03 -5.66 -6.87
C LYS A 101 1.07 -4.75 -7.66
N TYR A 102 -0.13 -4.54 -7.12
CA TYR A 102 -1.15 -3.68 -7.73
C TYR A 102 -0.95 -2.23 -7.30
N ILE A 103 -0.53 -1.39 -8.25
CA ILE A 103 -0.23 0.02 -8.05
C ILE A 103 -1.53 0.81 -7.85
N ARG A 104 -1.57 1.58 -6.76
CA ARG A 104 -2.66 2.51 -6.43
C ARG A 104 -2.32 3.95 -6.80
N SER A 105 -1.05 4.32 -6.73
CA SER A 105 -0.56 5.64 -7.12
C SER A 105 0.91 5.57 -7.53
N ALA A 106 1.32 6.52 -8.36
CA ALA A 106 2.70 6.71 -8.78
C ALA A 106 3.06 8.18 -8.59
N VAL A 107 4.08 8.47 -7.78
CA VAL A 107 4.57 9.82 -7.54
C VAL A 107 5.86 10.00 -8.32
N LEU A 108 5.94 11.03 -9.16
CA LEU A 108 7.16 11.34 -9.90
C LEU A 108 8.25 11.82 -8.94
N VAL A 109 9.41 11.16 -8.98
CA VAL A 109 10.58 11.53 -8.18
C VAL A 109 11.53 12.38 -9.02
N ASP A 110 11.90 11.87 -10.19
CA ASP A 110 12.76 12.55 -11.14
C ASP A 110 12.50 12.04 -12.56
N CYS A 111 12.69 12.93 -13.54
CA CYS A 111 12.75 12.58 -14.95
C CYS A 111 14.08 13.12 -15.47
N PRO A 112 14.95 12.29 -16.07
CA PRO A 112 16.11 12.82 -16.77
C PRO A 112 15.62 13.76 -17.88
N SER A 113 16.18 14.96 -17.93
CA SER A 113 16.03 15.85 -19.08
C SER A 113 16.61 15.15 -20.29
N SER A 114 15.80 15.05 -21.35
CA SER A 114 16.22 14.47 -22.64
C SER A 114 17.36 15.26 -23.28
#